data_AF-A0AAV3NY65-F1
#
_entry.id   AF-A0AAV3NY65-F1
#
_cell.length_a   1.000
_cell.length_b   1.000
_cell.length_c   1.000
_cell.angle_alpha   90.00
_cell.angle_beta   90.00
_cell.angle_gamma   90.00
#
_symmetry.space_group_name_H-M   'P 1'
#
loop_
_entity.id
_entity.type
_entity.pdbx_description
1 polymer ?
#
loop_
_entity_poly.entity_id
_entity_poly.type
_entity_poly.pdbx_seq_one_letter_code
_entity_poly.pdbx_strand_id
1 'polypeptide(L)'
;MYENNQYVKAIKACKDFKSKYPDIEIVPEDEFLRDAPEEIKTSHKELCKLRDQLEEKRKSLQETIANRKKFLTSLPSHLKSLKKASLPLQNQLGVLHTKKVKQQQLAELLPPPLYVIYSQIVAQKEAFGEHIDLEIVGSIKDAQAFARQLAIKDTGLATTSDRTKLEDDVLEEDDEGLRRRKRPEKVPSKENLDQTGIYQAHPLKVILNVNDDEALDQNAVKLLTLRFESLTKLNVVCVGVEGSQESPEHSILCNLFPNDTGLELPHQSAKLCLADGIVFNDKRTSRPYKHDAVVSGLSVYQNQNRVQTVVQRIYSRTKAQLALM
;
A
#
# COMPACT_ATOMS: atom_id res chain seq x y z
N MET A 1 3.03 -30.31 -24.10
CA MET A 1 2.11 -31.40 -24.47
C MET A 1 2.84 -32.73 -24.69
N TYR A 2 3.84 -32.80 -25.57
CA TYR A 2 4.57 -34.04 -25.89
C TYR A 2 5.25 -34.69 -24.68
N GLU A 3 5.97 -33.90 -23.90
CA GLU A 3 6.73 -34.37 -22.74
C GLU A 3 5.84 -34.90 -21.60
N ASN A 4 4.73 -34.20 -21.32
CA ASN A 4 3.72 -34.66 -20.36
C ASN A 4 3.11 -36.01 -20.79
N ASN A 5 2.78 -36.16 -22.08
CA ASN A 5 2.29 -37.44 -22.61
C ASN A 5 3.33 -38.57 -22.52
N GLN A 6 4.62 -38.27 -22.67
CA GLN A 6 5.70 -39.25 -22.50
C GLN A 6 5.79 -39.73 -21.06
N TYR A 7 5.71 -38.81 -20.08
CA TYR A 7 5.69 -39.17 -18.67
C TYR A 7 4.43 -39.95 -18.28
N VAL A 8 3.26 -39.59 -18.79
CA VAL A 8 2.02 -40.34 -18.57
C VAL A 8 2.13 -41.77 -19.11
N LYS A 9 2.73 -41.96 -20.29
CA LYS A 9 2.98 -43.30 -20.86
C LYS A 9 3.98 -44.10 -20.02
N ALA A 10 5.07 -43.48 -19.58
CA ALA A 10 6.06 -44.14 -18.72
C ALA A 10 5.46 -44.55 -17.36
N ILE A 11 4.67 -43.68 -16.73
CA ILE A 11 3.96 -43.98 -15.48
C ILE A 11 3.00 -45.15 -15.68
N LYS A 12 2.27 -45.19 -16.80
CA LYS A 12 1.37 -46.30 -17.12
C LYS A 12 2.14 -47.62 -17.28
N ALA A 13 3.23 -47.61 -18.03
CA ALA A 13 4.10 -48.77 -18.20
C ALA A 13 4.70 -49.28 -16.87
N CYS A 14 5.09 -48.38 -15.96
CA CYS A 14 5.57 -48.76 -14.62
C CYS A 14 4.46 -49.30 -13.71
N LYS A 15 3.22 -48.81 -13.84
CA LYS A 15 2.06 -49.31 -13.08
C LYS A 15 1.56 -50.65 -13.58
N ASP A 16 1.75 -50.94 -14.86
CA ASP A 16 1.36 -52.20 -15.49
C ASP A 16 2.41 -53.33 -15.27
N PHE A 17 3.25 -53.22 -14.22
CA PHE A 17 4.22 -54.24 -13.86
C PHE A 17 3.51 -55.55 -13.52
N LYS A 18 3.64 -56.53 -14.41
CA LYS A 18 3.28 -57.92 -14.15
C LYS A 18 4.51 -58.62 -13.61
N SER A 19 4.42 -59.20 -12.41
CA SER A 19 5.52 -60.01 -11.87
C SER A 19 5.84 -61.14 -12.85
N LYS A 20 7.12 -61.51 -12.95
CA LYS A 20 7.58 -62.64 -13.78
C LYS A 20 6.97 -63.98 -13.34
N TYR A 21 6.43 -64.01 -12.12
CA TYR A 21 5.78 -65.15 -11.49
C TYR A 21 4.43 -64.66 -10.94
N PRO A 22 3.36 -64.69 -11.75
CA PRO A 22 2.01 -64.31 -11.31
C PRO A 22 1.42 -65.34 -10.33
N ASP A 23 1.87 -66.60 -10.43
CA ASP A 23 1.36 -67.75 -9.69
C ASP A 23 2.35 -68.22 -8.61
N ILE A 24 2.96 -67.28 -7.87
CA ILE A 24 3.69 -67.66 -6.66
C ILE A 24 2.64 -68.03 -5.62
N GLU A 25 2.60 -69.29 -5.23
CA GLU A 25 1.83 -69.74 -4.08
C GLU A 25 2.39 -69.06 -2.82
N ILE A 26 1.61 -68.15 -2.26
CA ILE A 26 1.98 -67.44 -1.04
C ILE A 26 1.83 -68.43 0.10
N VAL A 27 2.96 -68.80 0.70
CA VAL A 27 2.99 -69.66 1.88
C VAL A 27 2.23 -68.95 3.03
N PRO A 28 1.24 -69.61 3.66
CA PRO A 28 0.55 -69.06 4.81
C PRO A 28 1.53 -68.66 5.92
N GLU A 29 1.24 -67.56 6.63
CA GLU A 29 2.13 -66.97 7.64
C GLU A 29 2.55 -68.00 8.72
N ASP A 30 1.63 -68.89 9.09
CA ASP A 30 1.84 -69.96 10.06
C ASP A 30 2.88 -71.00 9.61
N GLU A 31 2.90 -71.35 8.32
CA GLU A 31 3.81 -72.35 7.75
C GLU A 31 5.22 -71.77 7.55
N PHE A 32 5.31 -70.50 7.14
CA PHE A 32 6.56 -69.75 7.08
C PHE A 32 7.22 -69.61 8.47
N LEU A 33 6.42 -69.32 9.50
CA LEU A 33 6.89 -69.20 10.89
C LEU A 33 7.36 -70.53 11.50
N ARG A 34 6.94 -71.68 10.97
CA ARG A 34 7.46 -73.00 11.36
C ARG A 34 8.72 -73.37 10.59
N ASP A 35 8.73 -73.22 9.27
CA ASP A 35 9.70 -73.91 8.42
C ASP A 35 10.86 -73.02 7.92
N ALA A 36 10.73 -71.70 8.00
CA ALA A 36 11.82 -70.80 7.57
C ALA A 36 13.04 -70.80 8.52
N PRO A 37 14.25 -70.49 8.01
CA PRO A 37 15.43 -70.27 8.85
C PRO A 37 15.22 -69.15 9.89
N GLU A 38 15.73 -69.33 11.11
CA GLU A 38 15.62 -68.37 12.22
C GLU A 38 16.11 -66.95 11.85
N GLU A 39 17.15 -66.83 11.03
CA GLU A 39 17.70 -65.54 10.55
C GLU A 39 16.67 -64.73 9.74
N ILE A 40 15.81 -65.40 8.95
CA ILE A 40 14.80 -64.73 8.12
C ILE A 40 13.56 -64.40 8.96
N LYS A 41 13.18 -65.28 9.90
CA LYS A 41 12.06 -65.07 10.84
C LYS A 41 12.32 -63.90 11.79
N THR A 42 13.55 -63.77 12.29
CA THR A 42 13.96 -62.67 13.17
C THR A 42 13.93 -61.33 12.44
N SER A 43 14.49 -61.26 11.23
CA SER A 43 14.44 -60.08 10.36
C SER A 43 13.01 -59.61 10.05
N HIS A 44 12.09 -60.53 9.73
CA HIS A 44 10.68 -60.18 9.50
C HIS A 44 10.01 -59.57 10.76
N LYS A 45 10.25 -60.16 11.93
CA LYS A 45 9.74 -59.63 13.21
C LYS A 45 10.30 -58.23 13.52
N GLU A 46 11.57 -57.97 13.23
CA GLU A 46 12.18 -56.65 13.42
C GLU A 46 11.61 -55.59 12.47
N LEU A 47 11.42 -55.94 11.20
CA LEU A 47 10.78 -55.06 10.21
C LEU A 47 9.32 -54.73 10.58
N CYS A 48 8.55 -55.71 11.06
CA CYS A 48 7.20 -55.46 11.58
C CYS A 48 7.22 -54.50 12.78
N LYS A 49 8.11 -54.72 13.76
CA LYS A 49 8.26 -53.80 14.91
C LYS A 49 8.63 -52.39 14.46
N LEU A 50 9.55 -52.25 13.50
CA LEU A 50 9.96 -50.95 12.98
C LEU A 50 8.82 -50.25 12.22
N ARG A 51 8.04 -50.99 11.41
CA ARG A 51 6.85 -50.48 10.73
C ARG A 51 5.86 -49.91 11.74
N ASP A 52 5.54 -50.66 12.78
CA ASP A 52 4.56 -50.25 13.78
C ASP A 52 5.04 -48.98 14.53
N GLN A 53 6.33 -48.90 14.88
CA GLN A 53 6.94 -47.69 15.45
C GLN A 53 6.89 -46.49 14.51
N LEU A 54 7.15 -46.68 13.21
CA LEU A 54 7.09 -45.60 12.22
C LEU A 54 5.65 -45.14 11.97
N GLU A 55 4.67 -46.05 11.99
CA GLU A 55 3.26 -45.69 11.91
C GLU A 55 2.79 -44.88 13.12
N GLU A 56 3.22 -45.25 14.33
CA GLU A 56 2.92 -44.50 15.55
C GLU A 56 3.57 -43.11 15.54
N LYS A 57 4.85 -43.02 15.13
CA LYS A 57 5.55 -41.73 14.90
C LYS A 57 4.85 -40.88 13.84
N ARG A 58 4.39 -41.49 12.75
CA ARG A 58 3.64 -40.79 11.70
C ARG A 58 2.32 -40.24 12.25
N LYS A 59 1.56 -41.04 12.99
CA LYS A 59 0.28 -40.61 13.59
C LYS A 59 0.47 -39.46 14.58
N SER A 60 1.43 -39.56 15.49
CA SER A 60 1.73 -38.51 16.47
C SER A 60 2.22 -37.19 15.83
N LEU A 61 3.07 -37.28 14.79
CA LEU A 61 3.48 -36.10 14.02
C LEU A 61 2.30 -35.47 13.28
N GLN A 62 1.43 -36.29 12.68
CA GLN A 62 0.26 -35.81 11.96
C GLN A 62 -0.73 -35.09 12.89
N GLU A 63 -0.93 -35.60 14.11
CA GLU A 63 -1.71 -34.94 15.15
C GLU A 63 -1.08 -33.61 15.58
N THR A 64 0.24 -33.59 15.81
CA THR A 64 0.97 -32.37 16.18
C THR A 64 0.83 -31.29 15.10
N ILE A 65 0.95 -31.67 13.83
CA ILE A 65 0.76 -30.76 12.69
C ILE A 65 -0.68 -30.26 12.65
N ALA A 66 -1.67 -31.14 12.85
CA ALA A 66 -3.08 -30.74 12.87
C ALA A 66 -3.36 -29.73 14.01
N ASN A 67 -2.82 -29.95 15.20
CA ASN A 67 -2.96 -29.05 16.34
C ASN A 67 -2.27 -27.71 16.11
N ARG A 68 -1.04 -27.72 15.56
CA ARG A 68 -0.34 -26.47 15.17
C ARG A 68 -1.10 -25.71 14.08
N LYS A 69 -1.66 -26.39 13.09
CA LYS A 69 -2.50 -25.75 12.06
C LYS A 69 -3.73 -25.12 12.68
N LYS A 70 -4.46 -25.83 13.55
CA LYS A 70 -5.62 -25.30 14.28
C LYS A 70 -5.26 -24.04 15.07
N PHE A 71 -4.13 -24.05 15.79
CA PHE A 71 -3.63 -22.88 16.51
C PHE A 71 -3.30 -21.71 15.58
N LEU A 72 -2.58 -21.95 14.48
CA LEU A 72 -2.25 -20.90 13.51
C LEU A 72 -3.51 -20.32 12.85
N THR A 73 -4.54 -21.13 12.61
CA THR A 73 -5.82 -20.64 12.07
C THR A 73 -6.64 -19.84 13.07
N SER A 74 -6.50 -20.09 14.38
CA SER A 74 -7.18 -19.31 15.43
C SER A 74 -6.39 -18.07 15.87
N LEU A 75 -5.08 -18.02 15.60
CA LEU A 75 -4.22 -16.90 15.98
C LEU A 75 -4.72 -15.52 15.50
N PRO A 76 -5.22 -15.33 14.26
CA PRO A 76 -5.74 -14.04 13.83
C PRO A 76 -6.93 -13.54 14.67
N SER A 77 -7.81 -14.43 15.13
CA SER A 77 -8.95 -14.03 15.97
C SER A 77 -8.49 -13.68 17.38
N HIS A 78 -7.57 -14.47 17.96
CA HIS A 78 -6.96 -14.16 19.25
C HIS A 78 -6.24 -12.81 19.25
N LEU A 79 -5.44 -12.54 18.21
CA LEU A 79 -4.76 -11.25 18.04
C LEU A 79 -5.73 -10.09 17.85
N LYS A 80 -6.84 -10.27 17.11
CA LYS A 80 -7.89 -9.25 16.99
C LYS A 80 -8.54 -8.94 18.34
N SER A 81 -8.86 -9.96 19.13
CA SER A 81 -9.44 -9.80 20.46
C SER A 81 -8.48 -9.08 21.41
N LEU A 82 -7.20 -9.48 21.43
CA LEU A 82 -6.15 -8.84 22.23
C LEU A 82 -5.94 -7.37 21.82
N LYS A 83 -5.92 -7.09 20.52
CA LYS A 83 -5.84 -5.72 19.97
C LYS A 83 -7.03 -4.86 20.42
N LYS A 84 -8.24 -5.42 20.46
CA LYS A 84 -9.45 -4.70 20.92
C LYS A 84 -9.41 -4.46 22.43
N ALA A 85 -9.00 -5.44 23.22
CA ALA A 85 -8.90 -5.35 24.66
C ALA A 85 -7.82 -4.34 25.11
N SER A 86 -6.71 -4.24 24.38
CA SER A 86 -5.60 -3.31 24.69
C SER A 86 -5.83 -1.88 24.19
N LEU A 87 -6.88 -1.61 23.41
CA LEU A 87 -7.13 -0.29 22.81
C LEU A 87 -7.31 0.84 23.84
N PRO A 88 -8.06 0.67 24.95
CA PRO A 88 -8.21 1.72 25.96
C PRO A 88 -6.88 2.12 26.60
N LEU A 89 -6.04 1.12 26.91
CA LEU A 89 -4.71 1.34 27.50
C LEU A 89 -3.77 2.06 26.52
N GLN A 90 -3.80 1.69 25.23
CA GLN A 90 -3.04 2.39 24.18
C GLN A 90 -3.42 3.87 24.09
N ASN A 91 -4.70 4.20 24.24
CA ASN A 91 -5.17 5.59 24.21
C ASN A 91 -4.69 6.37 25.45
N GLN A 92 -4.69 5.75 26.63
CA GLN A 92 -4.22 6.40 27.86
C GLN A 92 -2.71 6.62 27.89
N LEU A 93 -1.94 5.67 27.36
CA LEU A 93 -0.48 5.74 27.33
C LEU A 93 0.08 6.50 26.12
N GLY A 94 -0.78 6.94 25.18
CA GLY A 94 -0.36 7.56 23.92
C GLY A 94 0.37 6.61 22.96
N VAL A 95 0.43 5.30 23.26
CA VAL A 95 1.13 4.29 22.46
C VAL A 95 0.22 3.77 21.35
N LEU A 96 0.04 4.60 20.32
CA LEU A 96 -0.86 4.33 19.20
C LEU A 96 -0.16 3.54 18.07
N HIS A 97 0.38 2.36 18.38
CA HIS A 97 1.04 1.50 17.38
C HIS A 97 0.17 1.24 16.16
N THR A 98 -1.15 1.16 16.33
CA THR A 98 -2.08 0.96 15.23
C THR A 98 -2.16 2.16 14.27
N LYS A 99 -1.99 3.39 14.76
CA LYS A 99 -1.89 4.58 13.90
C LYS A 99 -0.55 4.57 13.16
N LYS A 100 0.56 4.30 13.85
CA LYS A 100 1.90 4.24 13.25
C LYS A 100 1.98 3.21 12.10
N VAL A 101 1.45 2.01 12.32
CA VAL A 101 1.41 0.95 11.29
C VAL A 101 0.55 1.36 10.08
N LYS A 102 -0.62 1.98 10.29
CA LYS A 102 -1.46 2.48 9.19
C LYS A 102 -0.76 3.57 8.38
N GLN A 103 -0.09 4.50 9.07
CA GLN A 103 0.67 5.57 8.44
C GLN A 103 1.84 4.99 7.62
N GLN A 104 2.52 3.96 8.12
CA GLN A 104 3.58 3.28 7.38
C GLN A 104 3.06 2.61 6.10
N GLN A 105 1.92 1.90 6.17
CA GLN A 105 1.28 1.29 4.98
C GLN A 105 0.85 2.34 3.95
N LEU A 106 0.41 3.52 4.40
CA LEU A 106 0.09 4.64 3.52
C LEU A 106 1.36 5.26 2.91
N ALA A 107 2.44 5.37 3.69
CA ALA A 107 3.70 5.93 3.25
C ALA A 107 4.34 5.10 2.11
N GLU A 108 4.19 3.77 2.14
CA GLU A 108 4.62 2.88 1.06
C GLU A 108 3.93 3.17 -0.29
N LEU A 109 2.76 3.81 -0.25
CA LEU A 109 1.96 4.15 -1.44
C LEU A 109 2.04 5.64 -1.81
N LEU A 110 2.88 6.43 -1.13
CA LEU A 110 3.07 7.83 -1.47
C LEU A 110 3.90 7.99 -2.74
N PRO A 111 3.62 9.01 -3.58
CA PRO A 111 4.53 9.44 -4.62
C PRO A 111 5.91 9.78 -4.03
N PRO A 112 7.02 9.52 -4.75
CA PRO A 112 8.36 9.78 -4.23
C PRO A 112 8.54 11.19 -3.65
N PRO A 113 8.06 12.27 -4.30
CA PRO A 113 8.16 13.63 -3.74
C PRO A 113 7.48 13.79 -2.37
N LEU A 114 6.27 13.22 -2.21
CA LEU A 114 5.52 13.29 -0.95
C LEU A 114 6.13 12.38 0.13
N TYR A 115 6.68 11.24 -0.25
CA TYR A 115 7.36 10.34 0.68
C TYR A 115 8.62 11.00 1.28
N VAL A 116 9.40 11.71 0.47
CA VAL A 116 10.57 12.45 0.96
C VAL A 116 10.13 13.55 1.93
N ILE A 117 9.09 14.32 1.60
CA ILE A 117 8.54 15.34 2.52
C ILE A 117 8.10 14.71 3.84
N TYR A 118 7.31 13.64 3.77
CA TYR A 118 6.85 12.92 4.96
C TYR A 118 8.01 12.42 5.81
N SER A 119 8.99 11.74 5.21
CA SER A 119 10.12 11.16 5.95
C SER A 119 11.03 12.21 6.58
N GLN A 120 11.31 13.32 5.88
CA GLN A 120 12.14 14.41 6.43
C GLN A 120 11.48 15.09 7.62
N ILE A 121 10.19 15.43 7.53
CA ILE A 121 9.50 16.11 8.63
C ILE A 121 9.28 15.13 9.80
N VAL A 122 8.97 13.86 9.55
CA VAL A 122 8.90 12.84 10.62
C VAL A 122 10.25 12.71 11.34
N ALA A 123 11.35 12.63 10.60
CA ALA A 123 12.69 12.57 11.18
C ALA A 123 13.01 13.80 12.03
N GLN A 124 12.61 15.00 11.57
CA GLN A 124 12.80 16.23 12.32
C GLN A 124 11.95 16.29 13.59
N LYS A 125 10.66 15.91 13.51
CA LYS A 125 9.78 15.79 14.67
C LYS A 125 10.39 14.86 15.73
N GLU A 126 10.85 13.69 15.31
CA GLU A 126 11.44 12.69 16.23
C GLU A 126 12.80 13.14 16.80
N ALA A 127 13.61 13.86 16.02
CA ALA A 127 14.94 14.29 16.44
C ALA A 127 14.94 15.54 17.34
N PHE A 128 14.04 16.49 17.09
CA PHE A 128 14.04 17.80 17.75
C PHE A 128 12.81 18.07 18.62
N GLY A 129 11.83 17.17 18.62
CA GLY A 129 10.64 17.30 19.47
C GLY A 129 9.76 18.50 19.12
N GLU A 130 9.79 18.97 17.88
CA GLU A 130 8.96 20.11 17.44
C GLU A 130 7.47 19.81 17.61
N HIS A 131 6.68 20.83 17.97
CA HIS A 131 5.23 20.74 18.21
C HIS A 131 4.44 20.65 16.90
N ILE A 132 4.69 19.57 16.17
CA ILE A 132 4.19 19.35 14.82
C ILE A 132 3.62 17.94 14.74
N ASP A 133 2.47 17.79 14.10
CA ASP A 133 1.88 16.49 13.82
C ASP A 133 1.75 16.24 12.32
N LEU A 134 2.06 15.02 11.90
CA LEU A 134 1.98 14.58 10.51
C LEU A 134 1.03 13.41 10.35
N GLU A 135 0.14 13.52 9.37
CA GLU A 135 -0.79 12.46 9.02
C GLU A 135 -0.93 12.34 7.51
N ILE A 136 -0.83 11.12 6.98
CA ILE A 136 -1.20 10.81 5.60
C ILE A 136 -2.70 10.56 5.57
N VAL A 137 -3.39 11.27 4.68
CA VAL A 137 -4.85 11.21 4.50
C VAL A 137 -5.17 10.77 3.08
N GLY A 138 -6.05 9.78 2.95
CA GLY A 138 -6.53 9.27 1.67
C GLY A 138 -7.03 7.84 1.74
N SER A 139 -7.56 7.34 0.62
CA SER A 139 -8.03 5.96 0.49
C SER A 139 -6.87 5.04 0.11
N ILE A 140 -6.58 4.04 0.95
CA ILE A 140 -5.58 2.99 0.65
C ILE A 140 -5.95 2.25 -0.64
N LYS A 141 -7.25 1.98 -0.85
CA LYS A 141 -7.73 1.26 -2.04
C LYS A 141 -7.47 2.04 -3.33
N ASP A 142 -7.73 3.35 -3.30
CA ASP A 142 -7.55 4.20 -4.48
C ASP A 142 -6.06 4.38 -4.78
N ALA A 143 -5.23 4.49 -3.74
CA ALA A 143 -3.77 4.56 -3.87
C ALA A 143 -3.18 3.27 -4.46
N GLN A 144 -3.64 2.10 -4.00
CA GLN A 144 -3.24 0.81 -4.57
C GLN A 144 -3.68 0.65 -6.02
N ALA A 145 -4.92 1.06 -6.34
CA ALA A 145 -5.41 1.05 -7.71
C ALA A 145 -4.59 1.98 -8.61
N PHE A 146 -4.24 3.17 -8.11
CA PHE A 146 -3.41 4.14 -8.80
C PHE A 146 -1.99 3.60 -9.05
N ALA A 147 -1.35 2.98 -8.06
CA ALA A 147 -0.04 2.34 -8.21
C ALA A 147 -0.05 1.22 -9.27
N ARG A 148 -1.11 0.40 -9.30
CA ARG A 148 -1.29 -0.63 -10.35
C ARG A 148 -1.44 0.00 -11.74
N GLN A 149 -2.20 1.08 -11.87
CA GLN A 149 -2.38 1.78 -13.14
C GLN A 149 -1.07 2.39 -13.65
N LEU A 150 -0.24 2.96 -12.76
CA LEU A 150 1.08 3.47 -13.13
C LEU A 150 1.99 2.33 -13.61
N ALA A 151 2.04 1.20 -12.89
CA ALA A 151 2.85 0.06 -13.28
C ALA A 151 2.47 -0.47 -14.68
N ILE A 152 1.17 -0.51 -15.02
CA ILE A 152 0.71 -0.93 -16.35
C ILE A 152 1.17 0.04 -17.45
N LYS A 153 1.17 1.35 -17.18
CA LYS A 153 1.61 2.39 -18.13
C LYS A 153 3.13 2.35 -18.36
N ASP A 154 3.91 2.15 -17.31
CA ASP A 154 5.38 2.09 -17.39
C ASP A 154 5.88 0.82 -18.09
N THR A 155 5.09 -0.27 -18.08
CA THR A 155 5.43 -1.54 -18.75
C THR A 155 5.13 -1.52 -20.27
N GLY A 156 4.71 -0.39 -20.84
CA GLY A 156 4.66 -0.20 -22.30
C GLY A 156 3.47 -0.86 -23.04
N LEU A 157 2.42 -1.28 -22.35
CA LEU A 157 1.15 -1.66 -22.99
C LEU A 157 0.29 -0.41 -23.22
N ALA A 158 0.71 0.40 -24.17
CA ALA A 158 -0.18 1.38 -24.79
C ALA A 158 -1.24 0.62 -25.60
N THR A 159 -2.37 0.27 -24.99
CA THR A 159 -3.55 -0.11 -25.78
C THR A 159 -4.07 1.15 -26.45
N THR A 160 -3.60 1.35 -27.69
CA THR A 160 -4.35 2.01 -28.74
C THR A 160 -5.79 1.57 -28.71
N SER A 161 -6.69 2.53 -28.90
CA SER A 161 -8.09 2.32 -29.23
C SER A 161 -8.28 1.13 -30.18
N ASP A 162 -9.06 0.15 -29.74
CA ASP A 162 -10.03 -0.70 -30.46
C ASP A 162 -9.89 -2.23 -30.30
N ARG A 163 -11.00 -2.81 -29.79
CA ARG A 163 -11.52 -4.20 -29.98
C ARG A 163 -10.62 -5.32 -29.44
N THR A 164 -11.06 -6.15 -28.49
CA THR A 164 -12.15 -7.12 -28.68
C THR A 164 -12.70 -7.61 -27.34
N LYS A 165 -14.03 -7.76 -27.28
CA LYS A 165 -14.70 -8.65 -26.33
C LYS A 165 -14.31 -10.09 -26.67
N LEU A 166 -13.73 -10.81 -25.73
CA LEU A 166 -13.70 -12.28 -25.68
C LEU A 166 -13.80 -12.62 -24.18
N GLU A 167 -15.00 -12.92 -23.70
CA GLU A 167 -15.49 -14.31 -23.52
C GLU A 167 -14.81 -14.96 -22.30
N ASP A 168 -15.47 -14.84 -21.15
CA ASP A 168 -15.32 -15.79 -20.05
C ASP A 168 -16.73 -16.28 -19.70
N ASP A 169 -17.12 -17.37 -20.37
CA ASP A 169 -18.34 -18.12 -20.12
C ASP A 169 -18.10 -19.08 -18.95
N VAL A 170 -18.65 -18.75 -17.78
CA VAL A 170 -19.21 -19.75 -16.85
C VAL A 170 -20.54 -19.23 -16.28
N LEU A 171 -21.61 -19.82 -16.81
CA LEU A 171 -23.01 -19.91 -16.37
C LEU A 171 -23.10 -20.46 -14.93
N GLU A 172 -24.10 -20.28 -14.05
CA GLU A 172 -25.45 -19.68 -13.91
C GLU A 172 -25.68 -19.75 -12.35
N GLU A 173 -26.58 -19.05 -11.65
CA GLU A 173 -28.05 -18.96 -11.80
C GLU A 173 -28.58 -17.70 -11.06
N ASP A 174 -29.50 -17.02 -11.75
CA ASP A 174 -30.75 -16.36 -11.31
C ASP A 174 -30.85 -15.57 -9.99
N ASP A 175 -31.17 -14.27 -10.12
CA ASP A 175 -32.49 -13.77 -9.67
C ASP A 175 -32.91 -12.48 -10.42
N GLU A 176 -34.05 -12.61 -11.10
CA GLU A 176 -35.09 -11.65 -11.50
C GLU A 176 -34.80 -10.13 -11.59
N GLY A 177 -34.94 -9.62 -12.83
CA GLY A 177 -35.89 -8.56 -13.17
C GLY A 177 -35.76 -7.16 -12.55
N LEU A 178 -35.44 -6.15 -13.38
CA LEU A 178 -36.34 -5.02 -13.68
C LEU A 178 -35.68 -3.95 -14.58
N ARG A 179 -36.11 -3.94 -15.84
CA ARG A 179 -36.41 -2.79 -16.72
C ARG A 179 -35.34 -1.69 -16.86
N ARG A 180 -34.61 -1.80 -17.99
CA ARG A 180 -33.87 -0.73 -18.68
C ARG A 180 -34.70 0.57 -18.76
N ARG A 181 -34.23 1.64 -18.10
CA ARG A 181 -34.66 3.02 -18.40
C ARG A 181 -33.60 3.70 -19.27
N LYS A 182 -33.96 4.02 -20.51
CA LYS A 182 -33.20 4.89 -21.43
C LYS A 182 -32.86 6.20 -20.73
N ARG A 183 -31.58 6.52 -20.55
CA ARG A 183 -31.15 7.89 -20.23
C ARG A 183 -31.18 8.74 -21.50
N PRO A 184 -31.70 9.97 -21.45
CA PRO A 184 -31.61 10.89 -22.58
C PRO A 184 -30.17 11.38 -22.73
N GLU A 185 -29.72 11.36 -23.98
CA GLU A 185 -28.48 11.92 -24.48
C GLU A 185 -28.43 13.43 -24.19
N LYS A 186 -27.48 13.87 -23.35
CA LYS A 186 -27.30 15.28 -23.01
C LYS A 186 -26.16 15.84 -23.84
N VAL A 187 -26.52 16.75 -24.73
CA VAL A 187 -25.69 17.59 -25.60
C VAL A 187 -24.46 18.14 -24.84
N PRO A 188 -23.24 18.13 -25.43
CA PRO A 188 -22.03 18.61 -24.77
C PRO A 188 -22.06 20.13 -24.67
N SER A 189 -22.45 20.62 -23.51
CA SER A 189 -22.27 22.01 -23.10
C SER A 189 -20.81 22.21 -22.66
N LYS A 190 -20.03 22.87 -23.52
CA LYS A 190 -18.73 23.54 -23.27
C LYS A 190 -18.18 23.38 -21.84
N GLU A 191 -17.40 22.33 -21.66
CA GLU A 191 -16.65 22.08 -20.43
C GLU A 191 -15.31 22.83 -20.47
N ASN A 192 -15.02 23.49 -19.37
CA ASN A 192 -13.89 24.38 -19.14
C ASN A 192 -12.57 23.58 -19.05
N LEU A 193 -11.42 24.28 -19.14
CA LEU A 193 -10.02 23.80 -19.18
C LEU A 193 -9.56 22.74 -18.13
N ASP A 194 -10.43 22.20 -17.29
CA ASP A 194 -10.16 21.03 -16.43
C ASP A 194 -10.20 19.68 -17.19
N GLN A 195 -10.58 19.67 -18.47
CA GLN A 195 -10.84 18.45 -19.26
C GLN A 195 -9.64 17.58 -19.64
N THR A 196 -8.39 18.04 -19.50
CA THR A 196 -7.22 17.20 -19.84
C THR A 196 -6.77 16.32 -18.68
N GLY A 197 -7.38 16.51 -17.49
CA GLY A 197 -6.99 15.85 -16.25
C GLY A 197 -5.52 16.07 -15.89
N ILE A 198 -4.85 17.11 -16.43
CA ILE A 198 -3.43 17.43 -16.18
C ILE A 198 -3.21 17.72 -14.68
N TYR A 199 -4.20 18.32 -14.03
CA TYR A 199 -4.20 18.63 -12.59
C TYR A 199 -4.74 17.50 -11.70
N GLN A 200 -4.74 16.25 -12.20
CA GLN A 200 -5.15 15.09 -11.41
C GLN A 200 -4.18 14.91 -10.22
N ALA A 201 -4.72 15.09 -9.02
CA ALA A 201 -3.97 14.88 -7.79
C ALA A 201 -3.89 13.39 -7.45
N HIS A 202 -2.81 13.01 -6.76
CA HIS A 202 -2.66 11.70 -6.15
C HIS A 202 -3.75 11.47 -5.08
N PRO A 203 -4.28 10.24 -4.94
CA PRO A 203 -5.32 9.93 -3.95
C PRO A 203 -4.86 10.09 -2.48
N LEU A 204 -3.56 9.99 -2.22
CA LEU A 204 -2.96 10.26 -0.91
C LEU A 204 -2.38 11.66 -0.84
N LYS A 205 -2.55 12.29 0.33
CA LYS A 205 -2.13 13.64 0.67
C LYS A 205 -1.44 13.62 2.03
N VAL A 206 -0.46 14.50 2.25
CA VAL A 206 0.21 14.64 3.54
C VAL A 206 -0.34 15.89 4.21
N ILE A 207 -0.79 15.75 5.46
CA ILE A 207 -1.28 16.84 6.30
C ILE A 207 -0.26 17.11 7.40
N LEU A 208 0.14 18.37 7.51
CA LEU A 208 1.05 18.87 8.52
C LEU A 208 0.29 19.84 9.42
N ASN A 209 0.23 19.54 10.71
CA ASN A 209 -0.34 20.40 11.73
C ASN A 209 0.80 21.06 12.50
N VAL A 210 0.81 22.39 12.53
CA VAL A 210 1.73 23.18 13.34
C VAL A 210 0.95 23.68 14.55
N ASN A 211 1.42 23.36 15.75
CA ASN A 211 0.77 23.72 17.01
C ASN A 211 1.54 24.85 17.71
N ASP A 212 0.89 25.58 18.62
CA ASP A 212 1.55 26.62 19.40
C ASP A 212 2.31 26.04 20.60
N ASP A 213 3.57 26.44 20.73
CA ASP A 213 4.49 26.05 21.81
C ASP A 213 4.14 26.71 23.16
N GLU A 214 3.34 27.78 23.18
CA GLU A 214 3.09 28.60 24.38
C GLU A 214 2.00 28.03 25.32
N ALA A 215 1.31 26.96 24.94
CA ALA A 215 0.31 26.32 25.79
C ALA A 215 0.97 25.28 26.71
N LEU A 216 1.27 25.67 27.95
CA LEU A 216 1.81 24.80 29.02
C LEU A 216 0.85 23.65 29.44
N ASP A 217 -0.38 23.63 28.94
CA ASP A 217 -1.38 22.61 29.20
C ASP A 217 -1.59 21.71 27.97
N GLN A 218 -2.05 20.47 28.18
CA GLN A 218 -2.22 19.38 27.21
C GLN A 218 -3.16 19.67 26.00
N ASN A 219 -3.51 20.94 25.76
CA ASN A 219 -4.28 21.45 24.63
C ASN A 219 -3.44 22.47 23.84
N ALA A 220 -2.38 22.01 23.17
CA ALA A 220 -1.66 22.84 22.20
C ALA A 220 -2.65 23.34 21.14
N VAL A 221 -2.80 24.66 21.01
CA VAL A 221 -3.72 25.25 20.04
C VAL A 221 -3.12 25.05 18.65
N LYS A 222 -3.91 24.46 17.74
CA LYS A 222 -3.51 24.26 16.36
C LYS A 222 -3.37 25.63 15.67
N LEU A 223 -2.15 26.04 15.34
CA LEU A 223 -1.87 27.32 14.67
C LEU A 223 -2.17 27.26 13.18
N LEU A 224 -1.74 26.18 12.53
CA LEU A 224 -1.81 26.08 11.07
C LEU A 224 -1.93 24.63 10.61
N THR A 225 -2.67 24.43 9.53
CA THR A 225 -2.77 23.12 8.85
C THR A 225 -2.34 23.26 7.41
N LEU A 226 -1.27 22.58 7.02
CA LEU A 226 -0.77 22.54 5.65
C LEU A 226 -1.12 21.22 5.00
N ARG A 227 -1.62 21.31 3.77
CA ARG A 227 -2.01 20.19 2.94
C ARG A 227 -1.11 20.09 1.73
N PHE A 228 -0.34 19.01 1.66
CA PHE A 228 0.54 18.68 0.54
C PHE A 228 -0.17 17.71 -0.41
N GLU A 229 -0.25 18.09 -1.68
CA GLU A 229 -0.89 17.32 -2.73
C GLU A 229 0.08 17.14 -3.90
N SER A 230 0.17 15.92 -4.46
CA SER A 230 1.01 15.68 -5.64
C SER A 230 0.17 15.70 -6.91
N LEU A 231 0.55 16.50 -7.88
CA LEU A 231 0.00 16.48 -9.24
C LEU A 231 0.81 15.50 -10.07
N THR A 232 0.23 14.34 -10.36
CA THR A 232 0.98 13.19 -10.86
C THR A 232 1.45 13.36 -12.30
N LYS A 233 0.65 13.98 -13.16
CA LYS A 233 1.02 14.27 -14.56
C LYS A 233 2.03 15.41 -14.70
N LEU A 234 2.03 16.36 -13.78
CA LEU A 234 3.00 17.46 -13.76
C LEU A 234 4.26 17.10 -12.96
N ASN A 235 4.22 16.03 -12.17
CA ASN A 235 5.23 15.65 -11.18
C ASN A 235 5.63 16.81 -10.26
N VAL A 236 4.62 17.51 -9.73
CA VAL A 236 4.79 18.70 -8.90
C VAL A 236 3.98 18.53 -7.61
N VAL A 237 4.58 18.89 -6.48
CA VAL A 237 3.88 18.99 -5.20
C VAL A 237 3.30 20.39 -5.08
N CYS A 238 2.11 20.48 -4.50
CA CYS A 238 1.44 21.73 -4.20
C CYS A 238 1.08 21.76 -2.71
N VAL A 239 1.26 22.92 -2.09
CA VAL A 239 0.92 23.15 -0.69
C VAL A 239 -0.21 24.17 -0.60
N GLY A 240 -1.19 23.89 0.24
CA GLY A 240 -2.24 24.84 0.59
C GLY A 240 -2.49 24.86 2.09
N VAL A 241 -3.04 25.95 2.59
CA VAL A 241 -3.51 26.05 3.97
C VAL A 241 -4.95 25.57 4.05
N GLU A 242 -5.25 24.64 4.95
CA GLU A 242 -6.61 24.17 5.17
C GLU A 242 -7.42 25.22 5.95
N GLY A 243 -8.61 25.58 5.43
CA GLY A 243 -9.54 26.52 6.08
C GLY A 243 -9.37 28.00 5.70
N SER A 244 -8.32 28.39 4.95
CA SER A 244 -8.21 29.76 4.45
C SER A 244 -9.14 29.99 3.25
N GLN A 245 -9.97 31.03 3.33
CA GLN A 245 -10.75 31.57 2.19
C GLN A 245 -10.01 32.73 1.50
N GLU A 246 -8.78 33.03 1.91
CA GLU A 246 -8.00 34.11 1.31
C GLU A 246 -7.67 33.79 -0.15
N SER A 247 -7.61 34.84 -0.96
CA SER A 247 -7.14 34.70 -2.33
C SER A 247 -5.72 34.12 -2.33
N PRO A 248 -5.37 33.32 -3.34
CA PRO A 248 -4.07 32.64 -3.40
C PRO A 248 -2.86 33.61 -3.35
N GLU A 249 -3.06 34.87 -3.73
CA GLU A 249 -2.08 35.95 -3.64
C GLU A 249 -1.79 36.40 -2.20
N HIS A 250 -2.75 36.23 -1.28
CA HIS A 250 -2.66 36.60 0.12
C HIS A 250 -2.36 35.42 1.06
N SER A 251 -2.15 34.23 0.50
CA SER A 251 -1.74 33.06 1.27
C SER A 251 -0.51 33.36 2.15
N ILE A 252 -0.55 32.93 3.41
CA ILE A 252 0.58 32.98 4.36
C ILE A 252 1.87 32.35 3.79
N LEU A 253 1.74 31.41 2.86
CA LEU A 253 2.87 30.72 2.24
C LEU A 253 3.50 31.52 1.08
N CYS A 254 2.78 32.52 0.55
CA CYS A 254 3.28 33.37 -0.53
C CYS A 254 4.47 34.21 -0.06
N ASN A 255 5.56 34.19 -0.82
CA ASN A 255 6.81 34.87 -0.49
C ASN A 255 7.38 34.48 0.88
N LEU A 256 7.17 33.23 1.33
CA LEU A 256 7.90 32.69 2.50
C LEU A 256 9.43 32.78 2.31
N PHE A 257 9.84 32.76 1.05
CA PHE A 257 11.16 33.18 0.61
C PHE A 257 11.01 34.20 -0.52
N PRO A 258 12.06 35.01 -0.78
CA PRO A 258 12.00 36.06 -1.79
C PRO A 258 11.63 35.53 -3.17
N ASN A 259 10.68 36.19 -3.84
CA ASN A 259 10.26 35.93 -5.22
C ASN A 259 9.59 34.56 -5.47
N ASP A 260 9.05 33.90 -4.43
CA ASP A 260 8.25 32.69 -4.58
C ASP A 260 6.76 32.95 -4.32
N THR A 261 6.03 33.28 -5.38
CA THR A 261 4.59 33.53 -5.34
C THR A 261 3.75 32.25 -5.44
N GLY A 262 4.35 31.12 -5.81
CA GLY A 262 3.62 29.87 -6.07
C GLY A 262 2.73 29.88 -7.32
N LEU A 263 2.84 30.89 -8.19
CA LEU A 263 2.08 30.99 -9.44
C LEU A 263 2.77 30.31 -10.64
N GLU A 264 4.07 30.05 -10.52
CA GLU A 264 4.88 29.45 -11.57
C GLU A 264 5.23 28.00 -11.24
N LEU A 265 5.25 27.14 -12.26
CA LEU A 265 5.72 25.77 -12.08
C LEU A 265 7.24 25.71 -11.89
N PRO A 266 7.73 24.82 -11.01
CA PRO A 266 9.15 24.77 -10.64
C PRO A 266 10.05 24.19 -11.73
N HIS A 267 9.54 23.32 -12.61
CA HIS A 267 10.35 22.62 -13.61
C HIS A 267 9.86 22.87 -15.04
N GLN A 268 10.80 22.96 -15.99
CA GLN A 268 10.48 23.23 -17.40
C GLN A 268 9.63 22.13 -18.03
N SER A 269 9.83 20.87 -17.64
CA SER A 269 9.00 19.74 -18.11
C SER A 269 7.51 19.96 -17.79
N ALA A 270 7.20 20.39 -16.56
CA ALA A 270 5.83 20.70 -16.17
C ALA A 270 5.27 21.89 -16.94
N LYS A 271 6.10 22.89 -17.27
CA LYS A 271 5.71 24.03 -18.13
C LYS A 271 5.40 23.57 -19.56
N LEU A 272 6.17 22.65 -20.13
CA LEU A 272 5.91 22.10 -21.47
C LEU A 272 4.60 21.30 -21.53
N CYS A 273 4.19 20.67 -20.42
CA CYS A 273 2.90 20.00 -20.33
C CYS A 273 1.70 20.95 -20.39
N LEU A 274 1.90 22.25 -20.12
CA LEU A 274 0.90 23.31 -20.20
C LEU A 274 1.26 24.20 -21.38
N ALA A 275 0.80 23.82 -22.58
CA ALA A 275 1.09 24.53 -23.82
C ALA A 275 0.95 26.06 -23.67
N ASP A 276 1.97 26.81 -24.12
CA ASP A 276 2.11 28.26 -24.27
C ASP A 276 1.12 29.13 -23.47
N GLY A 277 1.33 29.22 -22.14
CA GLY A 277 0.49 30.09 -21.30
C GLY A 277 0.81 30.16 -19.80
N ILE A 278 2.06 29.91 -19.39
CA ILE A 278 2.85 30.32 -18.19
C ILE A 278 2.24 30.38 -16.76
N VAL A 279 0.92 30.39 -16.53
CA VAL A 279 0.35 30.58 -15.19
C VAL A 279 -0.30 29.29 -14.67
N PHE A 280 0.16 28.84 -13.50
CA PHE A 280 -0.46 27.73 -12.79
C PHE A 280 -1.90 28.10 -12.39
N ASN A 281 -2.84 27.17 -12.59
CA ASN A 281 -4.29 27.37 -12.40
C ASN A 281 -4.63 28.29 -11.20
N ASP A 282 -5.15 29.48 -11.53
CA ASP A 282 -5.37 30.52 -10.54
C ASP A 282 -6.51 30.23 -9.56
N LYS A 283 -7.41 29.31 -9.94
CA LYS A 283 -8.56 28.94 -9.12
C LYS A 283 -8.20 27.96 -7.99
N ARG A 284 -6.97 27.41 -8.00
CA ARG A 284 -6.56 26.39 -7.04
C ARG A 284 -5.95 27.05 -5.80
N THR A 285 -6.40 26.60 -4.62
CA THR A 285 -5.90 27.08 -3.32
C THR A 285 -4.54 26.47 -2.96
N SER A 286 -4.24 25.26 -3.44
CA SER A 286 -2.91 24.65 -3.32
C SER A 286 -1.99 25.09 -4.46
N ARG A 287 -0.79 25.56 -4.11
CA ARG A 287 0.15 26.18 -5.05
C ARG A 287 1.49 25.44 -5.10
N PRO A 288 2.11 25.33 -6.28
CA PRO A 288 3.44 24.77 -6.45
C PRO A 288 4.48 25.82 -6.07
N TYR A 289 4.68 26.03 -4.77
CA TYR A 289 5.78 26.87 -4.32
C TYR A 289 7.10 26.28 -4.81
N LYS A 290 8.01 27.12 -5.31
CA LYS A 290 9.34 26.68 -5.80
C LYS A 290 10.15 26.01 -4.68
N HIS A 291 9.78 26.23 -3.43
CA HIS A 291 10.28 25.48 -2.27
C HIS A 291 9.88 23.99 -2.24
N ASP A 292 9.05 23.51 -3.15
CA ASP A 292 8.76 22.07 -3.26
C ASP A 292 9.78 21.28 -4.07
N ALA A 293 10.75 21.91 -4.73
CA ALA A 293 11.97 21.19 -5.14
C ALA A 293 12.94 21.01 -3.94
N VAL A 294 12.71 21.71 -2.83
CA VAL A 294 13.66 21.85 -1.72
C VAL A 294 13.44 20.83 -0.60
N VAL A 295 12.21 20.31 -0.45
CA VAL A 295 11.88 19.25 0.53
C VAL A 295 11.66 17.89 -0.15
N SER A 296 11.22 17.84 -1.41
CA SER A 296 10.96 16.59 -2.14
C SER A 296 12.21 15.87 -2.70
N GLY A 297 13.40 16.44 -2.53
CA GLY A 297 14.66 15.90 -3.08
C GLY A 297 14.86 16.14 -4.58
N LEU A 298 13.97 16.88 -5.26
CA LEU A 298 14.07 17.18 -6.70
C LEU A 298 14.95 18.40 -7.04
N SER A 299 15.50 19.12 -6.04
CA SER A 299 16.59 20.08 -6.22
C SER A 299 17.87 19.57 -5.58
N VAL A 300 18.93 19.62 -6.39
CA VAL A 300 20.34 19.39 -6.13
C VAL A 300 20.74 19.68 -4.68
N TYR A 301 21.34 18.67 -4.05
CA TYR A 301 22.25 18.72 -2.91
C TYR A 301 22.78 20.12 -2.61
N GLN A 302 22.33 20.73 -1.51
CA GLN A 302 23.11 21.56 -0.60
C GLN A 302 22.15 22.22 0.41
N ASN A 303 22.25 21.78 1.67
CA ASN A 303 22.05 22.53 2.93
C ASN A 303 21.37 21.66 3.99
N GLN A 304 22.09 21.44 5.09
CA GLN A 304 21.53 20.93 6.34
C GLN A 304 20.53 21.96 6.92
N ASN A 305 19.49 21.50 7.63
CA ASN A 305 18.49 22.30 8.35
C ASN A 305 17.42 23.06 7.53
N ARG A 306 17.14 22.64 6.28
CA ARG A 306 16.11 23.29 5.44
C ARG A 306 14.69 23.16 6.01
N VAL A 307 14.33 21.99 6.50
CA VAL A 307 12.97 21.73 6.99
C VAL A 307 12.69 22.51 8.29
N GLN A 308 13.67 22.59 9.20
CA GLN A 308 13.63 23.46 10.39
C GLN A 308 13.47 24.93 10.03
N THR A 309 14.24 25.42 9.06
CA THR A 309 14.11 26.80 8.60
C THR A 309 12.72 27.09 8.06
N VAL A 310 12.14 26.17 7.28
CA VAL A 310 10.80 26.32 6.70
C VAL A 310 9.73 26.33 7.79
N VAL A 311 9.76 25.33 8.69
CA VAL A 311 8.84 25.25 9.84
C VAL A 311 8.89 26.52 10.68
N GLN A 312 10.09 26.98 11.05
CA GLN A 312 10.28 28.17 11.88
C GLN A 312 9.79 29.45 11.20
N ARG A 313 9.99 29.59 9.89
CA ARG A 313 9.45 30.73 9.13
C ARG A 313 7.93 30.73 9.07
N ILE A 314 7.33 29.56 8.86
CA ILE A 314 5.87 29.40 8.84
C ILE A 314 5.31 29.75 10.22
N TYR A 315 5.92 29.24 11.29
CA TYR A 315 5.55 29.55 12.66
C TYR A 315 5.63 31.05 12.95
N SER A 316 6.79 31.66 12.67
CA SER A 316 7.03 33.10 12.89
C SER A 316 6.04 33.97 12.13
N ARG A 317 5.72 33.61 10.88
CA ARG A 317 4.76 34.36 10.06
C ARG A 317 3.33 34.20 10.54
N THR A 318 2.96 33.01 11.01
CA THR A 318 1.63 32.75 11.58
C THR A 318 1.44 33.59 12.85
N LYS A 319 2.44 33.59 13.75
CA LYS A 319 2.43 34.46 14.94
C LYS A 319 2.36 35.94 14.58
N ALA A 320 3.14 36.39 13.58
CA ALA A 320 3.11 37.78 13.14
C ALA A 320 1.74 38.20 12.58
N GLN A 321 1.07 37.34 11.80
CA GLN A 321 -0.27 37.62 11.31
C GLN A 321 -1.29 37.69 12.44
N LEU A 322 -1.23 36.76 13.41
CA LEU A 322 -2.09 36.80 14.58
C LEU A 322 -1.88 38.06 15.44
N ALA A 323 -0.65 38.56 15.54
CA ALA A 323 -0.33 39.77 16.27
C ALA A 323 -0.77 41.07 15.54
N LEU A 324 -1.03 40.99 14.23
CA LEU A 324 -1.49 42.12 13.41
C LEU A 324 -3.02 42.20 13.30
N MET A 325 -3.74 41.14 13.70
CA MET A 325 -5.21 41.11 13.79
C MET A 325 -5.69 41.64 15.14
#